data_AF-A0A485CX17-F1
#
_entry.id   AF-A0A485CX17-F1
#
_cell.length_a   1.000
_cell.length_b   1.000
_cell.length_c   1.000
_cell.angle_alpha   90.00
_cell.angle_beta   90.00
_cell.angle_gamma   90.00
#
_symmetry.space_group_name_H-M   'P 1'
#
loop_
_entity.id
_entity.type
_entity.pdbx_description
1 polymer ?
#
loop_
_entity_poly.entity_id
_entity_poly.type
_entity_poly.pdbx_seq_one_letter_code
_entity_poly.pdbx_strand_id
1 'polypeptide(L)'
;MTATRATTQEIRPLKVLILNLMPKKIETENQFLRLLSNSPLQLDIQLLRIDARESRNTPTEHLNNFYCNFEDICDQNFDGLIVTGAPLGLVEFNDVAYWPQIKQVLEWAKDHVTSTLFVCWAVQAALNIPLWHPQANPH
;
A
#
# COMPACT_ATOMS: atom_id res chain seq x y z
N MET A 1 9.41 26.23 22.48
CA MET A 1 8.47 26.59 21.39
C MET A 1 7.75 27.87 21.80
N THR A 2 7.98 28.97 21.09
CA THR A 2 7.44 30.31 21.39
C THR A 2 6.03 30.48 20.82
N ALA A 3 5.16 31.13 21.59
CA ALA A 3 3.70 31.16 21.45
C ALA A 3 3.15 32.11 20.36
N THR A 4 3.71 32.11 19.14
CA THR A 4 3.30 33.08 18.10
C THR A 4 3.09 32.51 16.69
N ARG A 5 2.85 31.20 16.55
CA ARG A 5 2.36 30.61 15.28
C ARG A 5 1.26 29.57 15.49
N ALA A 6 0.36 29.85 16.43
CA ALA A 6 -0.88 29.10 16.61
C ALA A 6 -1.98 29.71 15.73
N THR A 7 -1.82 29.60 14.41
CA THR A 7 -2.84 30.02 13.44
C THR A 7 -2.75 29.13 12.21
N THR A 8 -3.74 28.23 12.10
CA THR A 8 -4.25 27.61 10.86
C THR A 8 -3.22 26.97 9.94
N GLN A 9 -2.64 25.84 10.34
CA GLN A 9 -2.47 24.78 9.34
C GLN A 9 -3.87 24.17 9.16
N GLU A 10 -4.50 24.37 8.01
CA GLU A 10 -5.64 23.53 7.63
C GLU A 10 -5.09 22.10 7.46
N ILE A 11 -5.33 21.26 8.47
CA ILE A 11 -4.90 19.86 8.44
C ILE A 11 -5.85 19.16 7.47
N ARG A 12 -5.45 19.06 6.19
CA ARG A 12 -6.18 18.24 5.22
C ARG A 12 -6.10 16.76 5.61
N PRO A 13 -7.09 15.93 5.25
CA PRO A 13 -7.00 14.49 5.41
C PRO A 13 -5.77 13.94 4.67
N LEU A 14 -5.09 12.98 5.29
CA LEU A 14 -4.02 12.23 4.63
C LEU A 14 -4.62 11.09 3.83
N LYS A 15 -4.27 11.00 2.55
CA LYS A 15 -4.70 9.91 1.66
C LYS A 15 -3.74 8.73 1.83
N VAL A 16 -4.26 7.59 2.29
CA VAL A 16 -3.48 6.37 2.49
C VAL A 16 -4.06 5.24 1.64
N LEU A 17 -3.19 4.60 0.86
CA LEU A 17 -3.52 3.45 0.04
C LEU A 17 -3.02 2.17 0.72
N ILE A 18 -3.82 1.10 0.72
CA ILE A 18 -3.42 -0.21 1.24
C ILE A 18 -3.50 -1.25 0.13
N LEU A 19 -2.35 -1.71 -0.35
CA LEU A 19 -2.25 -2.87 -1.23
C LEU A 19 -2.28 -4.15 -0.39
N ASN A 20 -3.47 -4.74 -0.27
CA ASN A 20 -3.69 -5.93 0.54
C ASN A 20 -3.42 -7.20 -0.28
N LEU A 21 -2.30 -7.86 -0.02
CA LEU A 21 -1.87 -9.12 -0.63
C LEU A 21 -2.18 -10.37 0.24
N MET A 22 -2.72 -10.16 1.44
CA MET A 22 -3.04 -11.27 2.35
C MET A 22 -4.24 -12.10 1.87
N PRO A 23 -4.30 -13.40 2.17
CA PRO A 23 -5.43 -14.25 1.78
C PRO A 23 -6.71 -13.88 2.54
N LYS A 24 -6.59 -13.47 3.81
CA LYS A 24 -7.71 -13.05 4.65
C LYS A 24 -7.83 -11.52 4.64
N LYS A 25 -8.54 -10.99 3.64
CA LYS A 25 -8.60 -9.54 3.37
C LYS A 25 -9.17 -8.75 4.54
N ILE A 26 -10.39 -9.08 4.98
CA ILE A 26 -11.13 -8.40 6.06
C ILE A 26 -10.37 -8.44 7.39
N GLU A 27 -9.78 -9.58 7.74
CA GLU A 27 -8.98 -9.69 8.97
C GLU A 27 -7.77 -8.75 8.95
N THR A 28 -7.08 -8.68 7.81
CA THR A 28 -5.92 -7.79 7.59
C THR A 28 -6.34 -6.33 7.61
N GLU A 29 -7.45 -5.97 6.95
CA GLU A 29 -8.02 -4.61 6.96
C GLU A 29 -8.26 -4.14 8.39
N ASN A 30 -8.98 -4.94 9.19
CA ASN A 30 -9.28 -4.59 10.59
C ASN A 30 -8.01 -4.36 11.42
N GLN A 31 -6.96 -5.15 11.20
CA GLN A 31 -5.68 -4.99 11.90
C GLN A 31 -4.99 -3.66 11.55
N PHE A 32 -4.90 -3.32 10.26
CA PHE A 32 -4.28 -2.06 9.83
C PHE A 32 -5.13 -0.85 10.21
N LEU A 33 -6.44 -0.88 9.96
CA LEU A 33 -7.35 0.20 10.30
C LEU A 33 -7.33 0.50 11.80
N ARG A 34 -7.29 -0.54 12.66
CA ARG A 34 -7.18 -0.34 14.11
C ARG A 34 -5.90 0.38 14.52
N LEU A 35 -4.77 0.10 13.86
CA LEU A 35 -3.50 0.77 14.15
C LEU A 35 -3.51 2.22 13.66
N LEU A 36 -4.02 2.44 12.45
CA LEU A 36 -4.11 3.76 11.81
C LEU A 36 -5.08 4.70 12.54
N SER A 37 -6.16 4.17 13.13
CA SER A 37 -7.13 4.93 13.92
C SER A 37 -6.59 5.44 15.27
N ASN A 38 -5.37 5.08 15.67
CA ASN A 38 -4.77 5.54 16.94
C ASN A 38 -4.06 6.90 16.81
N SER A 39 -4.43 7.71 15.82
CA SER A 39 -3.88 9.05 15.57
C SER A 39 -5.00 10.09 15.51
N PRO A 40 -4.79 11.33 15.99
CA PRO A 40 -5.74 12.43 15.80
C PRO A 40 -5.81 12.95 14.35
N LEU A 41 -4.95 12.46 13.45
CA LEU A 41 -4.95 12.84 12.05
C LEU A 41 -6.13 12.21 11.31
N GLN A 42 -6.81 12.99 10.48
CA GLN A 42 -7.86 12.48 9.60
C GLN A 42 -7.22 11.68 8.45
N LEU A 43 -7.63 10.42 8.28
CA LEU A 43 -7.14 9.53 7.24
C LEU A 43 -8.27 9.20 6.24
N ASP A 44 -7.98 9.35 4.96
CA ASP A 44 -8.81 8.86 3.86
C ASP A 44 -8.15 7.59 3.31
N ILE A 45 -8.79 6.44 3.49
CA ILE A 45 -8.19 5.13 3.22
C ILE A 45 -8.84 4.49 2.01
N GLN A 46 -8.02 4.10 1.04
CA GLN A 46 -8.43 3.30 -0.11
C GLN A 46 -7.76 1.93 -0.07
N LEU A 47 -8.51 0.89 -0.46
CA LEU A 47 -8.01 -0.48 -0.54
C LEU A 47 -7.74 -0.83 -2.01
N LEU A 48 -6.51 -1.20 -2.33
CA LEU A 48 -6.09 -1.59 -3.68
C LEU A 48 -6.03 -3.11 -3.79
N ARG A 49 -6.65 -3.66 -4.84
CA ARG A 49 -6.51 -5.07 -5.21
C ARG A 49 -5.45 -5.23 -6.29
N ILE A 50 -4.63 -6.27 -6.19
CA ILE A 50 -3.54 -6.52 -7.14
C ILE A 50 -4.00 -7.17 -8.45
N ASP A 51 -5.09 -7.93 -8.41
CA ASP A 51 -5.67 -8.56 -9.59
C ASP A 51 -7.19 -8.77 -9.46
N ALA A 52 -7.81 -9.01 -10.61
CA ALA A 52 -9.24 -9.28 -10.73
C ALA A 52 -9.62 -10.72 -10.30
N ARG A 53 -8.67 -11.53 -9.80
CA ARG A 53 -8.95 -12.94 -9.45
C ARG A 53 -9.90 -13.01 -8.28
N GLU A 54 -10.78 -14.01 -8.31
CA GLU A 54 -11.67 -14.28 -7.19
C GLU A 54 -10.85 -14.72 -5.97
N SER A 55 -11.05 -14.02 -4.86
CA SER A 55 -10.47 -14.44 -3.59
C SER A 55 -11.26 -15.64 -3.06
N ARG A 56 -10.59 -16.77 -2.85
CA ARG A 56 -11.21 -17.97 -2.26
C ARG A 56 -11.73 -17.73 -0.83
N ASN A 57 -11.19 -16.73 -0.13
CA ASN A 57 -11.44 -16.48 1.29
C ASN A 57 -12.17 -15.16 1.57
N THR A 58 -12.58 -14.42 0.53
CA THR A 58 -13.22 -13.11 0.69
C THR A 58 -14.37 -12.99 -0.31
N PRO A 59 -15.58 -12.63 0.14
CA PRO A 59 -16.72 -12.47 -0.77
C PRO A 59 -16.40 -11.48 -1.89
N THR A 60 -16.75 -11.83 -3.13
CA THR A 60 -16.56 -10.95 -4.29
C THR A 60 -17.26 -9.60 -4.11
N GLU A 61 -18.41 -9.59 -3.41
CA GLU A 61 -19.15 -8.37 -3.08
C GLU A 61 -18.32 -7.40 -2.21
N HIS A 62 -17.57 -7.90 -1.22
CA HIS A 62 -16.68 -7.06 -0.41
C HIS A 62 -15.59 -6.41 -1.26
N LEU A 63 -14.98 -7.19 -2.16
CA LEU A 63 -13.95 -6.67 -3.05
C LEU A 63 -14.53 -5.61 -4.00
N ASN A 64 -15.69 -5.84 -4.59
CA ASN A 64 -16.28 -4.89 -5.54
C ASN A 64 -16.75 -3.59 -4.88
N ASN A 65 -17.18 -3.65 -3.61
CA ASN A 65 -17.70 -2.48 -2.89
C ASN A 65 -16.58 -1.61 -2.28
N PHE A 66 -15.46 -2.21 -1.88
CA PHE A 66 -14.44 -1.52 -1.08
C PHE A 66 -13.06 -1.43 -1.73
N TYR A 67 -12.77 -2.23 -2.77
CA TYR A 67 -11.48 -2.22 -3.43
C TYR A 67 -11.55 -1.52 -4.79
N CYS A 68 -10.54 -0.70 -5.05
CA CYS A 68 -10.25 -0.14 -6.37
C CYS A 68 -9.18 -0.96 -7.09
N ASN A 69 -9.14 -0.86 -8.41
CA ASN A 69 -8.05 -1.37 -9.24
C ASN A 69 -6.96 -0.30 -9.42
N PHE A 70 -5.83 -0.70 -9.98
CA PHE A 70 -4.71 0.21 -10.21
C PHE A 70 -5.09 1.34 -11.18
N GLU A 71 -5.88 1.03 -12.20
CA GLU A 71 -6.35 1.97 -13.21
C GLU A 71 -7.23 3.08 -12.62
N ASP A 72 -7.90 2.83 -11.50
CA ASP A 72 -8.74 3.83 -10.82
C ASP A 72 -7.91 4.86 -10.03
N ILE A 73 -6.66 4.53 -9.71
CA ILE A 73 -5.78 5.33 -8.84
C ILE A 73 -4.51 5.82 -9.53
N CYS A 74 -4.21 5.40 -10.76
CA CYS A 74 -2.95 5.67 -11.41
C CYS A 74 -2.66 7.17 -11.63
N ASP A 75 -3.70 8.00 -11.76
CA ASP A 75 -3.57 9.45 -11.92
C ASP A 75 -3.70 10.23 -10.59
N GLN A 76 -3.75 9.53 -9.45
CA GLN A 76 -3.91 10.12 -8.13
C GLN A 76 -2.59 10.13 -7.34
N ASN A 77 -2.44 11.10 -6.45
CA ASN A 77 -1.36 11.13 -5.46
C ASN A 77 -1.85 10.72 -4.06
N PHE A 78 -0.96 10.12 -3.28
CA PHE A 78 -1.18 9.63 -1.92
C PHE A 78 -0.07 10.06 -0.97
N ASP A 79 -0.44 10.24 0.30
CA ASP A 79 0.51 10.55 1.38
C ASP A 79 1.20 9.27 1.89
N GLY A 80 0.50 8.13 1.83
CA GLY A 80 1.02 6.85 2.30
C GLY A 80 0.58 5.68 1.44
N LEU A 81 1.45 4.70 1.25
CA LEU A 81 1.12 3.37 0.72
C LEU A 81 1.57 2.31 1.72
N ILE A 82 0.70 1.35 2.03
CA ILE A 82 1.04 0.15 2.79
C ILE A 82 0.95 -1.06 1.86
N VAL A 83 2.05 -1.79 1.71
CA VAL A 83 2.07 -3.07 1.00
C VAL A 83 2.16 -4.19 2.02
N THR A 84 1.09 -4.97 2.14
CA THR A 84 1.01 -6.03 3.17
C THR A 84 1.89 -7.22 2.81
N GLY A 85 2.10 -8.12 3.77
CA GLY A 85 2.66 -9.43 3.48
C GLY A 85 1.80 -10.24 2.50
N ALA A 86 2.41 -11.29 1.95
CA ALA A 86 1.75 -12.29 1.12
C ALA A 86 2.26 -13.69 1.52
N PRO A 87 1.45 -14.76 1.36
CA PRO A 87 1.84 -16.12 1.67
C PRO A 87 2.70 -16.72 0.54
N LEU A 88 3.77 -16.01 0.16
CA LEU A 88 4.63 -16.30 -1.00
C LEU A 88 6.08 -16.57 -0.61
N GLY A 89 6.38 -16.80 0.67
CA GLY A 89 7.75 -16.90 1.17
C GLY A 89 8.61 -18.05 0.59
N LEU A 90 8.00 -19.01 -0.10
CA LEU A 90 8.69 -20.13 -0.77
C LEU A 90 8.54 -20.09 -2.31
N VAL A 91 7.93 -19.04 -2.85
CA VAL A 91 7.67 -18.90 -4.29
C VAL A 91 8.70 -17.94 -4.86
N GLU A 92 9.41 -18.37 -5.90
CA GLU A 92 10.33 -17.50 -6.62
C GLU A 92 9.58 -16.32 -7.22
N PHE A 93 10.18 -15.12 -7.21
CA PHE A 93 9.50 -13.90 -7.66
C PHE A 93 8.97 -14.01 -9.10
N ASN A 94 9.69 -14.72 -9.98
CA ASN A 94 9.27 -14.95 -11.37
C ASN A 94 8.04 -15.87 -11.50
N ASP A 95 7.78 -16.70 -10.49
CA ASP A 95 6.63 -17.61 -10.44
C ASP A 95 5.42 -16.98 -9.73
N VAL A 96 5.58 -15.78 -9.17
CA VAL A 96 4.47 -15.03 -8.58
C VAL A 96 3.60 -14.48 -9.69
N ALA A 97 2.37 -14.99 -9.77
CA ALA A 97 1.48 -14.75 -10.89
C ALA A 97 1.06 -13.27 -11.10
N TYR A 98 1.10 -12.45 -10.05
CA TYR A 98 0.83 -11.01 -10.09
C TYR A 98 2.10 -10.16 -9.93
N TRP A 99 3.28 -10.74 -10.16
CA TRP A 99 4.55 -10.04 -10.06
C TRP A 99 4.65 -8.81 -10.99
N PRO A 100 4.19 -8.87 -12.25
CA PRO A 100 4.17 -7.68 -13.11
C PRO A 100 3.38 -6.51 -12.52
N GLN A 101 2.22 -6.79 -11.92
CA GLN A 101 1.35 -5.81 -11.29
C GLN A 101 2.00 -5.21 -10.03
N ILE A 102 2.70 -6.03 -9.23
CA ILE A 102 3.45 -5.51 -8.08
C ILE A 102 4.52 -4.53 -8.55
N LYS A 103 5.30 -4.91 -9.56
CA LYS A 103 6.32 -4.00 -10.12
C LYS A 103 5.70 -2.71 -10.64
N GLN A 104 4.54 -2.78 -11.31
CA GLN A 104 3.82 -1.62 -11.81
C GLN A 104 3.42 -0.65 -10.67
N VAL A 105 2.82 -1.18 -9.59
CA VAL A 105 2.42 -0.35 -8.44
C VAL A 105 3.64 0.27 -7.76
N LEU A 106 4.73 -0.49 -7.59
CA LEU A 106 5.93 0.02 -6.91
C LEU A 106 6.70 1.04 -7.75
N GLU A 107 6.69 0.90 -9.07
CA GLU A 107 7.23 1.91 -9.97
C GLU A 107 6.43 3.20 -9.89
N TRP A 108 5.10 3.09 -9.98
CA TRP A 108 4.18 4.22 -9.87
C TRP A 108 4.30 4.96 -8.53
N ALA A 109 4.49 4.21 -7.44
CA ALA A 109 4.55 4.77 -6.09
C ALA A 109 5.71 5.75 -5.88
N LYS A 110 6.76 5.71 -6.70
CA LYS A 110 7.89 6.66 -6.66
C LYS A 110 7.47 8.11 -6.77
N ASP A 111 6.59 8.37 -7.73
CA ASP A 111 6.22 9.72 -8.12
C ASP A 111 4.86 10.11 -7.53
N HIS A 112 4.06 9.12 -7.12
CA HIS A 112 2.67 9.32 -6.70
C HIS A 112 2.44 9.10 -5.20
N VAL A 113 3.43 8.55 -4.47
CA VAL A 113 3.28 8.28 -3.04
C VAL A 113 4.42 8.90 -2.25
N THR A 114 4.07 9.72 -1.25
CA THR A 114 5.08 10.40 -0.41
C THR A 114 5.90 9.42 0.45
N SER A 115 5.25 8.39 1.01
CA SER A 115 5.94 7.37 1.82
C SER A 115 5.30 5.99 1.63
N THR A 116 6.12 4.96 1.47
CA THR A 116 5.66 3.57 1.32
C THR A 116 6.20 2.68 2.43
N LEU A 117 5.30 1.98 3.12
CA LEU A 117 5.59 0.98 4.14
C LEU A 117 5.45 -0.43 3.58
N PHE A 118 6.53 -1.21 3.63
CA PHE A 118 6.56 -2.62 3.24
C PHE A 118 6.50 -3.54 4.45
N VAL A 119 5.63 -4.55 4.43
CA VAL A 119 5.45 -5.49 5.53
C VAL A 119 5.81 -6.93 5.12
N CYS A 120 6.66 -7.59 5.91
CA CYS A 120 7.02 -9.02 5.76
C CYS A 120 7.52 -9.37 4.34
N TRP A 121 6.82 -10.22 3.59
CA TRP A 121 7.20 -10.60 2.22
C TRP A 121 7.34 -9.39 1.28
N ALA A 122 6.54 -8.34 1.48
CA ALA A 122 6.63 -7.14 0.67
C ALA A 122 7.99 -6.42 0.80
N VAL A 123 8.71 -6.61 1.91
CA VAL A 123 10.09 -6.12 2.07
C VAL A 123 11.02 -6.84 1.10
N GLN A 124 10.89 -8.17 1.00
CA GLN A 124 11.69 -8.97 0.06
C GLN A 124 11.35 -8.60 -1.39
N ALA A 125 10.05 -8.41 -1.69
CA ALA A 125 9.61 -7.98 -3.00
C ALA A 125 10.18 -6.61 -3.39
N ALA A 126 10.11 -5.63 -2.48
CA ALA A 126 10.69 -4.31 -2.67
C ALA A 126 12.21 -4.37 -2.93
N LEU A 127 12.94 -5.09 -2.08
CA LEU A 127 14.40 -5.23 -2.20
C LEU A 127 14.84 -6.02 -3.43
N ASN A 128 13.97 -6.83 -4.03
CA ASN A 128 14.30 -7.55 -5.27
C ASN A 128 14.17 -6.67 -6.52
N ILE A 129 13.37 -5.60 -6.46
CA ILE A 129 13.15 -4.72 -7.61
C ILE A 129 14.35 -3.77 -7.72
N PRO A 130 15.09 -3.77 -8.86
CA PRO A 130 16.35 -3.04 -9.01
C PRO A 130 16.27 -1.57 -8.63
N LEU A 131 15.12 -0.96 -8.81
CA LEU A 131 14.92 0.46 -8.59
C LEU A 131 14.69 0.81 -7.11
N TRP A 132 14.29 -0.15 -6.27
CA TRP A 132 14.08 -0.02 -4.83
C TRP A 132 15.27 -0.50 -4.00
N HIS A 133 16.37 -0.91 -4.66
CA HIS A 133 17.66 -0.96 -3.99
C HIS A 133 18.04 0.46 -3.59
N PRO A 134 18.48 0.71 -2.34
CA PRO A 134 19.26 1.90 -2.08
C PRO A 134 20.47 1.80 -3.01
N GLN A 135 20.59 2.70 -3.98
CA GLN A 135 21.85 2.83 -4.71
C GLN A 135 22.91 3.07 -3.63
N ALA A 136 23.75 2.06 -3.39
CA ALA A 136 25.00 2.26 -2.70
C ALA A 136 25.74 3.27 -3.56
N ASN A 137 25.76 4.52 -3.10
CA ASN A 137 26.46 5.61 -3.74
C ASN A 137 27.91 5.13 -3.95
N PRO A 138 28.38 4.93 -5.20
CA PRO A 138 29.77 4.58 -5.43
C PRO A 138 30.55 5.87 -5.25
N HIS A 139 30.96 6.13 -4.01
CA HIS A 139 32.09 7.02 -3.74
C HIS A 139 33.39 6.29 -4.05
#